data_AF-A0A2X1NBX6-F1
#
_entry.id   AF-A0A2X1NBX6-F1
#
_cell.length_a   1.000
_cell.length_b   1.000
_cell.length_c   1.000
_cell.angle_alpha   90.00
_cell.angle_beta   90.00
_cell.angle_gamma   90.00
#
_symmetry.space_group_name_H-M   'P 1'
#
loop_
_entity.id
_entity.type
_entity.pdbx_description
1 polymer ?
#
loop_
_entity_poly.entity_id
_entity_poly.type
_entity_poly.pdbx_seq_one_letter_code
_entity_poly.pdbx_strand_id
1 'polypeptide(L)'
;MFFNTKHTTALCFVTCMAFSSSSIADIVISGTRVIYKSDQKSVNVRLENKGNNPLLVQSWLDTGETTLSLAVLQSLLLLRRQYRVLMPNVGKQSN
;
A
#
# COMPACT_ATOMS: atom_id res chain seq x y z
N MET A 1 6.28 42.58 -19.62
CA MET A 1 6.54 42.34 -18.18
C MET A 1 7.42 41.10 -18.09
N PHE A 2 8.75 41.30 -18.04
CA PHE A 2 9.72 40.19 -18.09
C PHE A 2 9.93 39.66 -16.67
N PHE A 3 9.28 38.55 -16.32
CA PHE A 3 9.60 37.84 -15.09
C PHE A 3 10.99 37.22 -15.22
N ASN A 4 11.88 37.54 -14.29
CA ASN A 4 13.25 37.02 -14.27
C ASN A 4 13.21 35.51 -13.95
N THR A 5 13.75 34.67 -14.84
CA THR A 5 13.74 33.20 -14.71
C THR A 5 14.23 32.71 -13.34
N LYS A 6 15.19 33.42 -12.72
CA LYS A 6 15.70 33.08 -11.40
C LYS A 6 14.65 33.23 -10.29
N HIS A 7 13.83 34.28 -10.35
CA HIS A 7 12.77 34.53 -9.38
C HIS A 7 11.61 33.56 -9.55
N THR A 8 11.26 33.22 -10.80
CA THR A 8 10.22 32.22 -11.08
C THR A 8 10.59 30.84 -10.56
N THR A 9 11.84 30.39 -10.76
CA THR A 9 12.31 29.11 -10.24
C THR A 9 12.36 29.09 -8.72
N ALA A 10 12.82 30.18 -8.08
CA ALA A 10 12.85 30.30 -6.63
C ALA A 10 11.44 30.25 -6.03
N LEU A 11 10.48 30.97 -6.63
CA LEU A 11 9.08 30.94 -6.19
C LEU A 11 8.49 29.54 -6.32
N CYS A 12 8.73 28.85 -7.44
CA CYS A 12 8.26 27.49 -7.68
C CYS A 12 8.79 26.51 -6.61
N PHE A 13 10.08 26.58 -6.28
CA PHE A 13 10.68 25.72 -5.26
C PHE A 13 10.10 25.97 -3.86
N VAL A 14 9.93 27.24 -3.48
CA VAL A 14 9.29 27.63 -2.20
C VAL A 14 7.85 27.12 -2.14
N THR A 15 7.09 27.25 -3.23
CA THR A 15 5.72 26.73 -3.28
C THR A 15 5.68 25.20 -3.18
N CYS A 16 6.53 24.46 -3.89
CA CYS A 16 6.57 23.00 -3.78
C CYS A 16 6.88 22.51 -2.36
N MET A 17 7.80 23.18 -1.66
CA MET A 17 8.10 22.87 -0.25
C MET A 17 6.91 23.17 0.67
N ALA A 18 6.26 24.33 0.49
CA ALA A 18 5.11 24.74 1.29
C ALA A 18 3.89 23.80 1.16
N PHE A 19 3.74 23.13 0.01
CA PHE A 19 2.65 22.18 -0.25
C PHE A 19 3.06 20.71 -0.14
N SER A 20 4.26 20.40 0.36
CA SER A 20 4.66 19.01 0.57
C SER A 20 3.93 18.41 1.79
N SER A 21 3.43 17.18 1.65
CA SER A 21 2.81 16.43 2.74
C SER A 21 3.61 15.17 3.06
N SER A 22 3.65 14.80 4.34
CA SER A 22 4.28 13.54 4.76
C SER A 22 3.34 12.36 4.48
N SER A 23 3.87 11.32 3.83
CA SER A 23 3.19 10.04 3.71
C SER A 23 3.57 9.15 4.89
N ILE A 24 2.58 8.76 5.70
CA ILE A 24 2.77 7.89 6.86
C ILE A 24 2.14 6.54 6.53
N ALA A 25 2.96 5.49 6.50
CA ALA A 25 2.51 4.13 6.26
C ALA A 25 2.80 3.27 7.50
N ASP A 26 1.74 2.76 8.12
CA ASP A 26 1.86 1.94 9.33
C ASP A 26 2.01 0.44 9.01
N ILE A 27 1.56 -0.01 7.83
CA ILE A 27 1.65 -1.42 7.41
C ILE A 27 2.84 -1.61 6.47
N VAL A 28 3.71 -2.57 6.82
CA VAL A 28 4.83 -3.02 5.99
C VAL A 28 4.58 -4.45 5.50
N ILE A 29 4.75 -4.67 4.19
CA ILE A 29 4.65 -5.99 3.55
C ILE A 29 6.06 -6.54 3.32
N SER A 30 6.25 -7.83 3.56
CA SER A 30 7.54 -8.50 3.36
C SER A 30 7.81 -8.71 1.86
N GLY A 31 8.34 -7.67 1.19
CA GLY A 31 8.71 -7.66 -0.22
C GLY A 31 7.72 -6.95 -1.14
N THR A 32 8.10 -6.82 -2.42
CA THR A 32 7.31 -6.13 -3.47
C THR A 32 6.66 -7.09 -4.46
N ARG A 33 6.97 -8.38 -4.37
CA ARG A 33 6.43 -9.44 -5.23
C ARG A 33 6.34 -10.75 -4.47
N VAL A 34 5.29 -11.51 -4.76
CA VAL A 34 5.12 -12.90 -4.31
C VAL A 34 5.31 -13.81 -5.52
N ILE A 35 6.19 -14.82 -5.42
CA ILE A 35 6.39 -15.83 -6.46
C ILE A 35 5.69 -17.10 -6.03
N TYR A 36 4.65 -17.50 -6.76
CA TYR A 36 3.91 -18.73 -6.52
C TYR A 36 4.46 -19.84 -7.42
N LYS A 37 5.12 -20.85 -6.84
CA LYS A 37 5.63 -22.01 -7.58
C LYS A 37 4.49 -23.00 -7.83
N SER A 38 4.53 -23.69 -8.98
CA SER A 38 3.44 -24.58 -9.43
C SER A 38 3.18 -25.78 -8.50
N ASP A 39 4.20 -26.22 -7.76
CA ASP A 39 4.15 -27.34 -6.81
C ASP A 39 3.62 -26.94 -5.43
N GLN A 40 3.49 -25.63 -5.15
CA GLN A 40 3.11 -25.12 -3.84
C GLN A 40 1.60 -24.89 -3.76
N LYS A 41 0.98 -25.24 -2.62
CA LYS A 41 -0.45 -25.01 -2.36
C LYS A 41 -0.76 -23.64 -1.72
N SER A 42 0.25 -22.99 -1.15
CA SER A 42 0.11 -21.68 -0.52
C SER A 42 1.46 -21.02 -0.35
N VAL A 43 1.49 -19.70 -0.37
CA VAL A 43 2.67 -18.90 0.01
C VAL A 43 2.26 -17.99 1.16
N ASN A 44 3.13 -17.86 2.16
CA ASN A 44 2.91 -16.96 3.28
C ASN A 44 3.49 -15.57 2.97
N VAL A 45 2.71 -14.53 3.18
CA VAL A 45 3.15 -13.14 3.11
C VAL A 45 2.98 -12.53 4.50
N ARG A 46 4.09 -12.02 5.06
CA ARG A 46 4.07 -11.40 6.38
C ARG A 46 3.78 -9.90 6.25
N LEU A 47 2.79 -9.47 7.03
CA LEU A 47 2.35 -8.08 7.20
C LEU A 47 2.69 -7.64 8.61
N GLU A 48 3.26 -6.44 8.76
CA GLU A 48 3.61 -5.88 10.07
C GLU A 48 2.98 -4.51 10.26
N ASN A 49 2.38 -4.29 11.41
CA ASN A 49 1.97 -2.96 11.86
C ASN A 49 3.11 -2.32 12.67
N LYS A 50 3.81 -1.38 12.04
CA LYS A 50 4.89 -0.57 12.62
C LYS A 50 4.38 0.74 13.22
N GLY A 51 3.11 1.07 13.03
CA GLY A 51 2.46 2.22 13.65
C GLY A 51 2.19 2.01 15.14
N ASN A 52 1.51 2.97 15.74
CA ASN A 52 1.17 2.97 17.17
C ASN A 52 -0.28 2.55 17.46
N ASN A 53 -1.10 2.34 16.43
CA ASN A 53 -2.52 2.07 16.57
C ASN A 53 -2.92 0.72 15.94
N PRO A 54 -3.91 0.01 16.48
CA PRO A 54 -4.57 -1.10 15.79
C PRO A 54 -5.06 -0.72 14.40
N LEU A 55 -4.87 -1.60 13.42
CA LEU A 55 -5.31 -1.37 12.04
C LEU A 55 -6.16 -2.52 11.54
N LEU A 56 -7.27 -2.18 10.87
CA LEU A 56 -8.04 -3.15 10.10
C LEU A 56 -7.39 -3.28 8.72
N VAL A 57 -6.88 -4.46 8.40
CA VAL A 57 -6.29 -4.76 7.10
C VAL A 57 -7.24 -5.61 6.29
N GLN A 58 -7.40 -5.23 5.03
CA GLN A 58 -8.17 -5.96 4.03
C GLN A 58 -7.29 -6.28 2.83
N SER A 59 -7.32 -7.52 2.35
CA SER A 59 -6.56 -7.95 1.18
C SER A 59 -7.47 -8.64 0.16
N TRP A 60 -7.26 -8.33 -1.12
CA TRP A 60 -7.86 -9.00 -2.27
C TRP A 60 -6.81 -9.18 -3.37
N LEU A 61 -7.04 -10.13 -4.28
CA LEU A 61 -6.26 -10.25 -5.51
C LEU A 61 -6.92 -9.38 -6.57
N ASP A 62 -6.14 -8.58 -7.28
CA ASP A 62 -6.57 -7.86 -8.47
C ASP A 62 -5.98 -8.56 -9.70
N THR A 63 -6.79 -8.76 -10.74
CA THR A 63 -6.37 -9.40 -12.00
C THR A 63 -5.99 -8.40 -13.09
N GLY A 64 -6.12 -7.09 -12.84
CA GLY A 64 -5.76 -6.03 -13.80
C GLY A 64 -6.78 -5.80 -14.91
N GLU A 65 -8.00 -6.32 -14.76
CA GLU A 65 -9.10 -6.11 -15.71
C GLU A 65 -9.71 -4.73 -15.52
N THR A 66 -9.45 -3.81 -16.47
CA THR A 66 -9.95 -2.43 -16.42
C THR A 66 -11.46 -2.33 -16.64
N THR A 67 -12.06 -3.34 -17.27
CA THR A 67 -13.50 -3.41 -17.53
C THR A 67 -14.16 -4.27 -16.46
N LEU A 68 -14.98 -3.65 -15.61
CA LEU A 68 -15.80 -4.37 -14.65
C LEU A 68 -16.93 -5.11 -15.38
N SER A 69 -16.62 -6.28 -15.93
CA SER A 69 -17.62 -7.28 -16.32
C SER A 69 -18.32 -7.82 -15.06
N LEU A 70 -19.61 -8.13 -15.14
CA LEU A 70 -20.34 -8.80 -14.03
C LEU A 70 -19.64 -10.08 -13.57
N ALA A 71 -18.90 -10.75 -14.46
CA ALA A 71 -18.10 -11.92 -14.12
C ALA A 71 -16.90 -11.60 -13.20
N VAL A 72 -16.32 -10.40 -13.31
CA VAL A 72 -15.23 -9.90 -12.44
C VAL A 72 -15.75 -9.59 -11.03
N LEU A 73 -16.98 -9.08 -10.91
CA LEU A 73 -17.62 -8.89 -9.60
C LEU A 73 -17.86 -10.23 -8.88
N GLN A 74 -18.18 -11.30 -9.63
CA GLN A 74 -18.32 -12.64 -9.06
C GLN A 74 -16.98 -13.26 -8.67
N SER A 75 -15.90 -13.06 -9.45
CA SER A 75 -14.57 -13.56 -9.07
C SER A 75 -14.00 -12.88 -7.82
N LEU A 76 -14.29 -11.58 -7.64
CA LEU A 76 -13.97 -10.82 -6.41
C LEU A 76 -14.72 -11.31 -5.16
N LEU A 77 -15.88 -11.97 -5.32
CA LEU A 77 -16.61 -12.60 -4.22
C LEU A 77 -16.08 -14.01 -3.90
N LEU A 78 -15.50 -14.72 -4.88
CA LEU A 78 -14.91 -16.05 -4.71
C LEU A 78 -13.50 -16.02 -4.10
N LEU A 79 -12.73 -14.96 -4.35
CA LEU A 79 -11.52 -14.63 -3.59
C LEU A 79 -11.94 -14.05 -2.24
N ARG A 80 -12.20 -14.92 -1.26
CA ARG A 80 -12.65 -14.54 0.10
C ARG A 80 -11.87 -13.33 0.62
N ARG A 81 -12.48 -12.15 0.58
CA ARG A 81 -11.96 -10.91 1.17
C ARG A 81 -11.63 -11.19 2.63
N GLN A 82 -10.33 -11.22 2.97
CA GLN A 82 -9.90 -11.45 4.34
C GLN A 82 -9.82 -10.09 5.02
N TYR A 83 -10.53 -9.96 6.15
CA TYR A 83 -10.35 -8.85 7.09
C TYR A 83 -9.58 -9.36 8.30
N ARG A 84 -8.60 -8.59 8.76
CA ARG A 84 -7.84 -8.92 9.97
C ARG A 84 -7.44 -7.64 10.69
N VAL A 85 -7.69 -7.59 11.99
CA VAL A 85 -7.13 -6.56 12.84
C VAL A 85 -5.67 -6.91 13.15
N LEU A 86 -4.75 -6.00 12.84
CA LEU A 86 -3.33 -6.09 13.18
C LEU A 86 -3.00 -5.11 14.30
N MET A 87 -2.64 -5.66 15.45
CA MET A 87 -2.14 -4.88 16.58
C MET A 87 -0.71 -4.40 16.31
N PRO A 88 -0.31 -3.21 16.81
CA PRO A 88 1.07 -2.74 16.80
C PRO A 88 2.03 -3.74 17.44
N ASN A 89 3.26 -3.84 16.92
CA ASN A 89 4.38 -4.57 17.54
C ASN A 89 4.15 -6.08 17.80
N VAL A 90 3.10 -6.70 17.25
CA VAL A 90 2.91 -8.17 17.34
C VAL A 90 3.91 -8.84 16.41
N GLY A 91 4.91 -9.53 16.98
CA GLY A 91 5.99 -10.21 16.25
C GLY A 91 7.40 -9.64 16.50
N LYS A 92 7.54 -8.57 17.31
CA LYS A 92 8.82 -8.29 17.99
C LYS A 92 8.96 -9.33 19.10
N GLN A 93 9.62 -10.46 18.82
CA GLN A 93 10.12 -11.29 19.92
C GLN A 93 11.07 -10.41 20.75
N SER A 94 10.86 -10.39 22.06
CA SER A 94 11.87 -9.91 23.01
C SER A 94 13.16 -10.67 22.68
N ASN A 95 14.22 -9.93 22.37
CA ASN A 95 15.57 -10.47 22.54
C ASN A 95 15.83 -10.64 24.03
#